data_AF-A0A9E3KGP5-F1
#
_entry.id   AF-A0A9E3KGP5-F1
#
_cell.length_a   1.000
_cell.length_b   1.000
_cell.length_c   1.000
_cell.angle_alpha   90.00
_cell.angle_beta   90.00
_cell.angle_gamma   90.00
#
_symmetry.space_group_name_H-M   'P 1'
#
loop_
_entity.id
_entity.type
_entity.pdbx_description
1 polymer ?
#
loop_
_entity_poly.entity_id
_entity_poly.type
_entity_poly.pdbx_seq_one_letter_code
_entity_poly.pdbx_strand_id
1 'polypeptide(L)'
;MIRKILLILVFFIAFSDTVAQTQRQSLKENEVPDAVKQAFNDALGYPVEEWVRFSVNETPRYVAVFQQLDPSSGKVLQNRYRYNSNGKLTSFSQYHGDGNGVNDFPGIYLGESYSGAFKARINKLLKDNTLISLEAFYFIPGNPAQDKEGIYTHRFVFKDKKGKRFLVYFNREGTEVDITRYPVRQAEAEEMD
;
A
#
# COMPACT_ATOMS: atom_id res chain seq x y z
N MET A 1 5.94 19.79 -40.57
CA MET A 1 5.22 18.69 -39.88
C MET A 1 6.05 18.28 -38.66
N ILE A 2 5.79 18.88 -37.50
CA ILE A 2 6.64 18.72 -36.31
C ILE A 2 6.07 17.59 -35.44
N ARG A 3 6.80 16.48 -35.33
CA ARG A 3 6.49 15.40 -34.39
C ARG A 3 6.76 15.86 -32.96
N LYS A 4 5.71 16.03 -32.16
CA LYS A 4 5.83 16.17 -30.70
C LYS A 4 6.26 14.84 -30.11
N ILE A 5 7.50 14.77 -29.62
CA ILE A 5 7.98 13.66 -28.80
C ILE A 5 7.45 13.89 -27.39
N LEU A 6 6.50 13.06 -26.97
CA LEU A 6 6.01 13.03 -25.60
C LEU A 6 7.06 12.28 -24.75
N LEU A 7 7.90 13.04 -24.04
CA LEU A 7 8.78 12.49 -23.01
C LEU A 7 7.92 12.02 -21.84
N ILE A 8 7.74 10.71 -21.69
CA ILE A 8 7.21 10.12 -20.46
C ILE A 8 8.37 10.06 -19.48
N LEU A 9 8.41 10.99 -18.53
CA LEU A 9 9.34 10.94 -17.41
C LEU A 9 8.89 9.78 -16.50
N VAL A 10 9.63 8.68 -16.52
CA VAL A 10 9.48 7.58 -15.55
C VAL A 10 10.45 7.88 -14.42
N PHE A 11 9.94 8.23 -13.24
CA PHE A 11 10.76 8.41 -12.06
C PHE A 11 11.22 7.04 -11.56
N PHE A 12 12.52 6.76 -11.70
CA PHE A 12 13.14 5.59 -11.08
C PHE A 12 13.44 5.91 -9.62
N ILE A 13 12.69 5.32 -8.69
CA ILE A 13 13.05 5.36 -7.27
C ILE A 13 14.17 4.32 -7.06
N ALA A 14 15.39 4.79 -6.82
CA ALA A 14 16.40 3.98 -6.15
C ALA A 14 16.07 3.96 -4.66
N PHE A 15 16.08 2.78 -4.03
CA PHE A 15 16.05 2.67 -2.58
C PHE A 15 17.15 3.59 -2.02
N SER A 16 16.76 4.68 -1.37
CA SER A 16 17.69 5.42 -0.53
C SER A 16 17.87 4.60 0.73
N ASP A 17 19.12 4.30 1.10
CA ASP A 17 19.53 3.60 2.33
C ASP A 17 19.13 4.33 3.65
N THR A 18 18.16 5.25 3.59
CA THR A 18 17.73 6.14 4.67
C THR A 18 16.30 5.91 5.14
N VAL A 19 15.66 4.80 4.75
CA VAL A 19 14.52 4.31 5.54
C VAL A 19 15.15 3.60 6.73
N ALA A 20 15.29 4.31 7.85
CA ALA A 20 15.72 3.74 9.12
C ALA A 20 15.02 2.39 9.29
N GLN A 21 15.77 1.30 9.47
CA GLN A 21 15.22 -0.05 9.61
C GLN A 21 14.09 0.01 10.63
N THR A 22 12.88 -0.05 10.12
CA THR A 22 11.67 0.01 10.91
C THR A 22 11.60 -1.31 11.65
N GLN A 23 12.19 -1.41 12.84
CA GLN A 23 12.28 -2.67 13.57
C GLN A 23 10.85 -3.12 13.92
N ARG A 24 10.36 -4.07 13.14
CA ARG A 24 9.05 -4.68 13.32
C ARG A 24 9.09 -5.56 14.56
N GLN A 25 8.18 -5.31 15.50
CA GLN A 25 8.02 -6.11 16.70
C GLN A 25 6.61 -6.68 16.73
N SER A 26 6.47 -8.00 16.73
CA SER A 26 5.18 -8.63 17.04
C SER A 26 4.84 -8.39 18.52
N LEU A 27 3.59 -8.06 18.79
CA LEU A 27 3.07 -7.76 20.11
C LEU A 27 2.08 -8.83 20.55
N LYS A 28 2.04 -9.08 21.86
CA LYS A 28 0.88 -9.69 22.50
C LYS A 28 -0.23 -8.64 22.62
N GLU A 29 -1.48 -9.08 22.63
CA GLU A 29 -2.64 -8.19 22.68
C GLU A 29 -2.64 -7.25 23.91
N ASN A 30 -2.13 -7.71 25.05
CA ASN A 30 -2.02 -6.90 26.27
C ASN A 30 -0.91 -5.82 26.20
N GLU A 31 -0.07 -5.83 25.18
CA GLU A 31 0.96 -4.81 24.92
C GLU A 31 0.45 -3.71 23.95
N VAL A 32 -0.75 -3.88 23.40
CA VAL A 32 -1.39 -2.92 22.48
C VAL A 32 -2.20 -1.91 23.29
N PRO A 33 -2.07 -0.59 23.03
CA PRO A 33 -2.87 0.44 23.70
C PRO A 33 -4.37 0.19 23.56
N ASP A 34 -5.12 0.39 24.65
CA ASP A 34 -6.58 0.19 24.67
C ASP A 34 -7.29 1.06 23.62
N ALA A 35 -6.83 2.29 23.40
CA ALA A 35 -7.36 3.18 22.37
C ALA A 35 -7.23 2.59 20.95
N VAL A 36 -6.16 1.85 20.67
CA VAL A 36 -5.95 1.19 19.37
C VAL A 36 -6.89 -0.01 19.22
N LYS A 37 -6.98 -0.86 20.25
CA LYS A 37 -7.89 -2.01 20.25
C LYS A 37 -9.34 -1.57 20.08
N GLN A 38 -9.75 -0.55 20.84
CA GLN A 38 -11.09 0.02 20.76
C GLN A 38 -11.36 0.59 19.37
N ALA A 39 -10.46 1.41 18.82
CA ALA A 39 -10.63 1.99 17.48
C ALA A 39 -10.74 0.94 16.37
N PHE A 40 -9.98 -0.17 16.47
CA PHE A 40 -10.09 -1.27 15.53
C PHE A 40 -11.41 -2.04 15.67
N ASN A 41 -11.82 -2.33 16.91
CA ASN A 41 -13.07 -3.03 17.19
C ASN A 41 -14.30 -2.21 16.75
N ASP A 42 -14.30 -0.90 16.98
CA ASP A 42 -15.39 -0.01 16.57
C ASP A 42 -15.48 0.13 15.06
N ALA A 43 -14.34 0.12 14.36
CA ALA A 43 -14.31 0.27 12.91
C ALA A 43 -14.66 -1.02 12.16
N LEU A 44 -14.19 -2.17 12.65
CA LEU A 44 -14.21 -3.43 11.90
C LEU A 44 -14.59 -4.65 12.74
N GLY A 45 -14.04 -4.80 13.95
CA GLY A 45 -14.35 -5.91 14.85
C GLY A 45 -13.95 -7.31 14.36
N TYR A 46 -13.05 -7.41 13.38
CA TYR A 46 -12.55 -8.71 12.90
C TYR A 46 -11.58 -9.35 13.90
N PRO A 47 -11.43 -10.68 13.93
CA PRO A 47 -10.36 -11.32 14.69
C PRO A 47 -8.99 -10.87 14.17
N VAL A 48 -8.15 -10.35 15.07
CA VAL A 48 -6.76 -9.97 14.75
C VAL A 48 -5.87 -11.21 14.81
N GLU A 49 -5.14 -11.48 13.73
CA GLU A 49 -4.17 -12.58 13.65
C GLU A 49 -2.84 -12.21 14.29
N GLU A 50 -2.41 -10.95 14.08
CA GLU A 50 -1.14 -10.45 14.59
C GLU A 50 -1.26 -8.96 14.90
N TRP A 51 -0.75 -8.59 16.07
CA TRP A 51 -0.46 -7.20 16.39
C TRP A 51 1.01 -6.92 16.12
N VAL A 52 1.29 -5.83 15.43
CA VAL A 52 2.65 -5.38 15.11
C VAL A 52 2.87 -3.97 15.61
N ARG A 53 4.06 -3.71 16.13
CA ARG A 53 4.55 -2.36 16.41
C ARG A 53 5.76 -2.06 15.56
N PHE A 54 5.80 -0.83 15.08
CA PHE A 54 6.98 -0.26 14.45
C PHE A 54 7.05 1.25 14.74
N SER A 55 8.12 1.90 14.33
CA SER A 55 8.30 3.34 14.55
C SER A 55 8.57 4.05 13.23
N VAL A 56 7.91 5.19 13.02
CA VAL A 56 8.23 6.12 11.93
C VAL A 56 8.64 7.44 12.54
N ASN A 57 9.90 7.85 12.34
CA ASN A 57 10.48 9.03 12.99
C ASN A 57 10.24 9.00 14.51
N GLU A 58 10.63 7.90 15.16
CA GLU A 58 10.48 7.65 16.61
C GLU A 58 9.02 7.60 17.12
N THR A 59 8.04 7.84 16.26
CA THR A 59 6.63 7.79 16.64
C THR A 59 6.08 6.38 16.40
N PRO A 60 5.52 5.71 17.42
CA PRO A 60 5.02 4.36 17.27
C PRO A 60 3.83 4.30 16.32
N ARG A 61 3.75 3.18 15.61
CA ARG A 61 2.62 2.72 14.81
C ARG A 61 2.24 1.33 15.29
N TYR A 62 0.95 1.09 15.37
CA TYR A 62 0.37 -0.18 15.73
C TYR A 62 -0.41 -0.71 14.54
N VAL A 63 -0.17 -1.96 14.17
CA VAL A 63 -0.82 -2.61 13.03
C VAL A 63 -1.67 -3.76 13.52
N ALA A 64 -2.95 -3.72 13.17
CA ALA A 64 -3.82 -4.90 13.23
C ALA A 64 -3.69 -5.65 11.90
N VAL A 65 -3.18 -6.87 11.92
CA VAL A 65 -3.16 -7.78 10.77
C VAL A 65 -4.31 -8.76 10.90
N PHE A 66 -5.15 -8.86 9.87
CA PHE A 66 -6.30 -9.75 9.87
C PHE A 66 -6.65 -10.21 8.46
N GLN A 67 -7.43 -11.28 8.37
CA GLN A 67 -7.90 -11.84 7.11
C GLN A 67 -9.37 -11.53 6.86
N GLN A 68 -9.71 -11.29 5.59
CA GLN A 68 -11.09 -11.07 5.16
C GLN A 68 -11.31 -11.70 3.77
N LEU A 69 -12.46 -12.34 3.58
CA LEU A 69 -12.89 -12.79 2.26
C LEU A 69 -13.23 -11.58 1.38
N ASP A 70 -12.56 -11.44 0.25
CA ASP A 70 -12.91 -10.48 -0.78
C ASP A 70 -14.04 -11.03 -1.65
N PRO A 71 -15.22 -10.37 -1.67
CA PRO A 71 -16.37 -10.88 -2.42
C PRO A 71 -16.16 -10.79 -3.94
N SER A 72 -15.31 -9.89 -4.42
CA SER A 72 -15.05 -9.70 -5.85
C SER A 72 -14.21 -10.82 -6.46
N SER A 73 -13.21 -11.30 -5.73
CA SER A 73 -12.32 -12.38 -6.18
C SER A 73 -12.62 -13.74 -5.56
N GLY A 74 -13.40 -13.80 -4.48
CA GLY A 74 -13.64 -15.01 -3.68
C GLY A 74 -12.42 -15.48 -2.90
N LYS A 75 -11.38 -14.65 -2.76
CA LYS A 75 -10.12 -14.99 -2.08
C LYS A 75 -10.07 -14.39 -0.69
N VAL A 76 -9.39 -15.08 0.23
CA VAL A 76 -9.05 -14.51 1.53
C VAL A 76 -7.83 -13.59 1.35
N LEU A 77 -8.00 -12.33 1.74
CA LEU A 77 -6.97 -11.30 1.63
C LEU A 77 -6.42 -10.95 3.01
N GLN A 78 -5.11 -10.69 3.09
CA GLN A 78 -4.50 -10.12 4.28
C GLN A 78 -4.70 -8.60 4.27
N ASN A 79 -5.21 -8.08 5.37
CA ASN A 79 -5.44 -6.67 5.60
C ASN A 79 -4.54 -6.19 6.74
N ARG A 80 -4.13 -4.93 6.66
CA ARG A 80 -3.30 -4.26 7.66
C ARG A 80 -3.86 -2.88 7.93
N TYR A 81 -4.32 -2.65 9.15
CA TYR A 81 -4.81 -1.35 9.59
C TYR A 81 -3.81 -0.74 10.56
N ARG A 82 -3.32 0.46 10.24
CA ARG A 82 -2.26 1.14 10.99
C ARG A 82 -2.84 2.30 11.78
N TYR A 83 -2.48 2.36 13.05
CA TYR A 83 -2.95 3.36 13.99
C TYR A 83 -1.77 4.05 14.66
N ASN A 84 -1.96 5.29 15.09
CA ASN A 84 -1.09 5.91 16.08
C ASN A 84 -1.45 5.42 17.50
N SER A 85 -0.67 5.82 18.51
CA SER A 85 -0.90 5.42 19.91
C SER A 85 -2.26 5.84 20.49
N ASN A 86 -2.92 6.82 19.88
CA ASN A 86 -4.20 7.35 20.34
C ASN A 86 -5.39 6.68 19.63
N GLY A 87 -5.16 5.62 18.85
CA GLY A 87 -6.21 4.93 18.11
C GLY A 87 -6.67 5.65 16.84
N LYS A 88 -5.99 6.71 16.39
CA LYS A 88 -6.31 7.35 15.10
C LYS A 88 -5.72 6.50 13.97
N LEU A 89 -6.59 6.07 13.04
CA LEU A 89 -6.18 5.41 11.81
C LEU A 89 -5.22 6.32 11.03
N THR A 90 -4.12 5.76 10.55
CA THR A 90 -3.12 6.50 9.76
C THR A 90 -3.08 6.03 8.32
N SER A 91 -3.23 4.74 8.11
CA SER A 91 -3.28 4.10 6.79
C SER A 91 -3.86 2.69 6.90
N PHE A 92 -4.32 2.15 5.78
CA PHE A 92 -4.58 0.71 5.66
C PHE A 92 -4.04 0.18 4.35
N SER A 93 -3.70 -1.10 4.33
CA SER A 93 -3.42 -1.84 3.10
C SER A 93 -4.18 -3.16 3.06
N GLN A 94 -4.47 -3.60 1.84
CA GLN A 94 -5.05 -4.90 1.54
C GLN A 94 -4.22 -5.56 0.44
N TYR A 95 -3.65 -6.71 0.74
CA TYR A 95 -2.79 -7.46 -0.17
C TYR A 95 -3.63 -8.28 -1.15
N HIS A 96 -3.46 -8.03 -2.45
CA HIS A 96 -4.21 -8.70 -3.52
C HIS A 96 -3.43 -9.86 -4.16
N GLY A 97 -2.13 -9.98 -3.87
CA GLY A 97 -1.26 -11.02 -4.43
C GLY A 97 -0.22 -10.49 -5.41
N ASP A 98 0.53 -11.41 -6.01
CA ASP A 98 1.58 -11.15 -7.00
C ASP A 98 1.13 -11.40 -8.45
N GLY A 99 -0.04 -12.00 -8.63
CA GLY A 99 -0.58 -12.38 -9.94
C GLY A 99 0.15 -13.54 -10.62
N ASN A 100 1.01 -14.28 -9.92
CA ASN A 100 1.72 -15.40 -10.49
C ASN A 100 0.74 -16.45 -11.06
N GLY A 101 0.86 -16.72 -12.37
CA GLY A 101 0.03 -17.67 -13.09
C GLY A 101 -1.37 -17.17 -13.48
N VAL A 102 -1.69 -15.90 -13.26
CA VAL A 102 -3.02 -15.33 -13.55
C VAL A 102 -2.93 -14.27 -14.64
N ASN A 103 -3.31 -14.67 -15.86
CA ASN A 103 -3.60 -13.73 -16.94
C ASN A 103 -4.82 -12.90 -16.49
N ASP A 104 -4.72 -11.56 -16.54
CA ASP A 104 -5.73 -10.58 -16.06
C ASP A 104 -5.77 -10.29 -14.56
N PHE A 105 -4.72 -10.62 -13.80
CA PHE A 105 -4.67 -10.35 -12.36
C PHE A 105 -5.02 -8.90 -11.96
N PRO A 106 -4.44 -7.83 -12.57
CA PRO A 106 -4.87 -6.48 -12.23
C PRO A 106 -6.35 -6.22 -12.57
N GLY A 107 -6.88 -6.81 -13.64
CA GLY A 107 -8.29 -6.66 -14.02
C GLY A 107 -9.27 -7.20 -12.97
N ILE A 108 -8.91 -8.30 -12.30
CA ILE A 108 -9.73 -8.90 -11.24
C ILE A 108 -9.92 -7.93 -10.07
N TYR A 109 -8.86 -7.24 -9.63
CA TYR A 109 -8.91 -6.39 -8.44
C TYR A 109 -9.21 -4.93 -8.72
N LEU A 110 -8.82 -4.42 -9.89
CA LEU A 110 -9.04 -3.02 -10.27
C LEU A 110 -10.39 -2.82 -10.97
N GLY A 111 -11.01 -3.91 -11.44
CA GLY A 111 -12.32 -3.90 -12.08
C GLY A 111 -12.40 -2.91 -13.26
N GLU A 112 -13.46 -2.11 -13.28
CA GLU A 112 -13.71 -1.11 -14.33
C GLU A 112 -12.63 -0.02 -14.41
N SER A 113 -11.93 0.24 -13.31
CA SER A 113 -10.80 1.17 -13.29
C SER A 113 -9.69 0.69 -14.22
N TYR A 114 -9.55 -0.63 -14.44
CA TYR A 114 -8.55 -1.22 -15.33
C TYR A 114 -8.88 -1.08 -16.82
N SER A 115 -8.96 0.15 -17.30
CA SER A 115 -9.36 0.47 -18.66
C SER A 115 -8.44 1.51 -19.32
N GLY A 116 -8.59 1.67 -20.63
CA GLY A 116 -7.94 2.72 -21.42
C GLY A 116 -6.43 2.89 -21.17
N ALA A 117 -6.03 4.13 -20.87
CA ALA A 117 -4.64 4.50 -20.65
C ALA A 117 -4.03 3.84 -19.40
N PHE A 118 -4.81 3.61 -18.35
CA PHE A 118 -4.33 2.96 -17.14
C PHE A 118 -3.94 1.50 -17.42
N LYS A 119 -4.84 0.75 -18.07
CA LYS A 119 -4.57 -0.63 -18.53
C LYS A 119 -3.33 -0.70 -19.42
N ALA A 120 -3.21 0.22 -20.39
CA ALA A 120 -2.04 0.26 -21.28
C ALA A 120 -0.72 0.49 -20.50
N ARG A 121 -0.75 1.35 -19.48
CA ARG A 121 0.43 1.65 -18.65
C ARG A 121 0.85 0.45 -17.79
N ILE A 122 -0.09 -0.21 -17.13
CA ILE A 122 0.20 -1.40 -16.31
C ILE A 122 0.66 -2.57 -17.19
N ASN A 123 -0.01 -2.83 -18.32
CA ASN A 123 0.43 -3.87 -19.27
C ASN A 123 1.86 -3.63 -19.78
N LYS A 124 2.25 -2.37 -19.99
CA LYS A 124 3.62 -2.02 -20.36
C LYS A 124 4.61 -2.37 -19.25
N LEU A 125 4.30 -2.05 -17.99
CA LEU A 125 5.14 -2.40 -16.84
C LEU A 125 5.29 -3.91 -16.69
N LEU A 126 4.18 -4.67 -16.81
CA LEU A 126 4.17 -6.13 -16.70
C LEU A 126 4.94 -6.83 -17.84
N LYS A 127 5.07 -6.21 -19.01
CA LYS A 127 5.85 -6.77 -20.12
C LYS A 127 7.35 -6.82 -19.81
N ASP A 128 7.84 -5.83 -19.06
CA ASP A 128 9.27 -5.65 -18.80
C ASP A 128 9.70 -6.05 -17.39
N ASN A 129 8.75 -6.30 -16.49
CA ASN A 129 8.99 -6.51 -15.07
C ASN A 129 8.07 -7.60 -14.49
N THR A 130 8.51 -8.23 -13.41
CA THR A 130 7.70 -9.16 -12.63
C THR A 130 6.93 -8.40 -11.56
N LEU A 131 5.62 -8.59 -11.48
CA LEU A 131 4.83 -8.09 -10.35
C LEU A 131 5.12 -8.96 -9.12
N ILE A 132 5.47 -8.32 -8.01
CA ILE A 132 5.76 -8.95 -6.72
C ILE A 132 4.57 -8.80 -5.78
N SER A 133 3.92 -7.65 -5.80
CA SER A 133 2.65 -7.46 -5.08
C SER A 133 1.80 -6.38 -5.73
N LEU A 134 0.49 -6.56 -5.65
CA LEU A 134 -0.53 -5.54 -5.82
C LEU A 134 -1.25 -5.37 -4.48
N GLU A 135 -1.39 -4.13 -4.06
CA GLU A 135 -2.10 -3.79 -2.84
C GLU A 135 -3.02 -2.60 -3.08
N ALA A 136 -4.21 -2.64 -2.49
CA ALA A 136 -4.94 -1.41 -2.19
C ALA A 136 -4.25 -0.73 -1.00
N PHE A 137 -3.99 0.57 -1.09
CA PHE A 137 -3.36 1.34 -0.03
C PHE A 137 -4.05 2.69 0.13
N TYR A 138 -4.54 2.94 1.34
CA TYR A 138 -5.13 4.21 1.75
C TYR A 138 -4.29 4.84 2.84
N PHE A 139 -4.12 6.15 2.82
CA PHE A 139 -3.45 6.87 3.89
C PHE A 139 -4.06 8.25 4.15
N ILE A 140 -4.05 8.66 5.41
CA ILE A 140 -4.42 10.03 5.79
C ILE A 140 -3.17 10.90 5.66
N PRO A 141 -3.16 12.00 4.89
CA PRO A 141 -2.00 12.89 4.82
C PRO A 141 -1.49 13.26 6.21
N GLY A 142 -0.18 13.16 6.45
CA GLY A 142 0.45 13.21 7.78
C GLY A 142 0.37 14.55 8.54
N ASN A 143 -0.53 15.46 8.17
CA ASN A 143 -0.83 16.65 8.96
C ASN A 143 -2.02 16.34 9.92
N PRO A 144 -1.77 16.05 11.21
CA PRO A 144 -2.82 15.70 12.16
C PRO A 144 -3.79 16.85 12.48
N ALA A 145 -3.47 18.09 12.09
CA ALA A 145 -4.30 19.27 12.35
C ALA A 145 -5.39 19.51 11.29
N GLN A 146 -5.53 18.61 10.30
CA GLN A 146 -6.55 18.74 9.26
C GLN A 146 -7.31 17.42 9.15
N ASP A 147 -8.63 17.51 9.28
CA ASP A 147 -9.56 16.45 8.86
C ASP A 147 -9.56 16.40 7.34
N LYS A 148 -8.47 15.89 6.77
CA LYS A 148 -8.38 15.62 5.33
C LYS A 148 -8.94 14.25 5.06
N GLU A 149 -9.71 14.17 3.97
CA GLU A 149 -9.98 12.91 3.31
C GLU A 149 -8.66 12.21 3.01
N GLY A 150 -8.58 10.92 3.31
CA GLY A 150 -7.40 10.14 2.99
C GLY A 150 -7.30 9.87 1.49
N ILE A 151 -6.09 9.54 1.05
CA ILE A 151 -5.76 9.29 -0.34
C ILE A 151 -5.77 7.78 -0.55
N TYR A 152 -6.60 7.32 -1.49
CA TYR A 152 -6.64 5.93 -1.92
C TYR A 152 -5.78 5.71 -3.16
N THR A 153 -4.95 4.67 -3.12
CA THR A 153 -4.03 4.28 -4.18
C THR A 153 -3.99 2.77 -4.35
N HIS A 154 -3.51 2.33 -5.51
CA HIS A 154 -3.06 0.99 -5.78
C HIS A 154 -1.53 1.01 -5.81
N ARG A 155 -0.92 0.27 -4.91
CA ARG A 155 0.53 0.08 -4.81
C ARG A 155 0.92 -1.17 -5.59
N PHE A 156 1.82 -1.00 -6.55
CA PHE A 156 2.41 -2.07 -7.31
C PHE A 156 3.89 -2.17 -6.95
N VAL A 157 4.31 -3.34 -6.46
CA VAL A 157 5.71 -3.67 -6.25
C VAL A 157 6.17 -4.51 -7.42
N PHE A 158 7.15 -4.03 -8.16
CA PHE A 158 7.73 -4.70 -9.30
C PHE A 158 9.18 -5.11 -9.01
N LYS A 159 9.66 -6.08 -9.79
CA LYS A 159 11.06 -6.47 -9.89
C LYS A 159 11.48 -6.41 -11.34
N ASP A 160 12.52 -5.65 -11.65
CA ASP A 160 13.06 -5.55 -12.99
C ASP A 160 13.86 -6.81 -13.39
N LYS A 161 14.27 -6.89 -14.66
CA LYS A 161 15.05 -8.01 -15.20
C LYS A 161 16.42 -8.21 -14.53
N LYS A 162 16.95 -7.19 -13.84
CA LYS A 162 18.19 -7.24 -13.07
C LYS A 162 17.95 -7.63 -11.61
N GLY A 163 16.69 -7.83 -11.25
CA GLY A 163 16.27 -8.20 -9.91
C GLY A 163 16.08 -7.03 -8.95
N LYS A 164 16.19 -5.78 -9.43
CA LYS A 164 15.98 -4.59 -8.60
C LYS A 164 14.47 -4.39 -8.40
N ARG A 165 14.06 -4.23 -7.14
CA ARG A 165 12.68 -3.88 -6.79
C ARG A 165 12.42 -2.39 -7.07
N PHE A 166 11.19 -2.06 -7.45
CA PHE A 166 10.72 -0.68 -7.52
C PHE A 166 9.20 -0.63 -7.33
N LEU A 167 8.69 0.54 -6.95
CA LEU A 167 7.31 0.72 -6.56
C LEU A 167 6.64 1.77 -7.43
N VAL A 168 5.36 1.57 -7.75
CA VAL A 168 4.54 2.57 -8.43
C VAL A 168 3.17 2.64 -7.75
N TYR A 169 2.67 3.85 -7.57
CA TYR A 169 1.38 4.11 -6.93
C TYR A 169 0.46 4.78 -7.94
N PHE A 170 -0.75 4.27 -8.07
CA PHE A 170 -1.78 4.86 -8.94
C PHE A 170 -3.04 5.15 -8.15
N ASN A 171 -3.73 6.27 -8.41
CA ASN A 171 -5.08 6.46 -7.89
C ASN A 171 -6.10 5.63 -8.71
N ARG A 172 -7.40 5.76 -8.40
CA ARG A 172 -8.47 5.01 -9.08
C ARG A 172 -8.57 5.36 -10.57
N GLU A 173 -8.20 6.58 -10.94
CA GLU A 173 -8.20 7.06 -12.33
C GLU A 173 -6.94 6.61 -13.10
N GLY A 174 -6.02 5.87 -12.47
CA GLY A 174 -4.76 5.44 -13.08
C GLY A 174 -3.71 6.54 -13.21
N THR A 175 -3.89 7.65 -12.51
CA THR A 175 -2.89 8.72 -12.39
C THR A 175 -1.85 8.33 -11.34
N GLU A 176 -0.58 8.51 -11.68
CA GLU A 176 0.51 8.21 -10.76
C GLU A 176 0.48 9.15 -9.56
N VAL A 177 0.58 8.58 -8.36
CA VAL A 177 0.61 9.32 -7.10
C VAL A 177 2.04 9.35 -6.59
N ASP A 178 2.59 10.55 -6.47
CA ASP A 178 3.91 10.75 -5.87
C ASP A 178 3.84 10.59 -4.34
N ILE A 179 4.10 9.37 -3.87
CA ILE A 179 4.06 9.03 -2.44
C ILE A 179 5.20 9.69 -1.65
N THR A 180 6.27 10.14 -2.32
CA THR A 180 7.45 10.75 -1.65
C THR A 180 7.11 12.08 -0.98
N ARG A 181 6.01 12.72 -1.42
CA ARG A 181 5.39 13.88 -0.75
C ARG A 181 4.84 13.56 0.64
N TYR A 182 4.72 12.28 0.98
CA TYR A 182 4.17 11.76 2.22
C TYR A 182 5.16 10.76 2.85
N PRO A 183 6.35 11.19 3.29
CA PRO A 183 7.43 10.28 3.70
C PRO A 183 7.04 9.35 4.86
N VAL A 184 6.22 9.83 5.80
CA VAL A 184 5.68 9.00 6.89
C VAL A 184 4.80 7.86 6.34
N ARG A 185 4.06 8.11 5.26
CA ARG A 185 3.15 7.14 4.64
C ARG A 185 3.86 6.20 3.70
N GLN A 186 4.93 6.67 3.08
CA GLN A 186 5.87 5.82 2.36
C GLN A 186 6.46 4.76 3.30
N ALA A 187 6.98 5.17 4.48
CA ALA A 187 7.49 4.22 5.47
C ALA A 187 6.43 3.22 5.95
N GLU A 188 5.18 3.66 6.12
CA GLU A 188 4.05 2.75 6.46
C GLU A 188 3.71 1.77 5.33
N ALA A 189 3.84 2.18 4.07
CA ALA A 189 3.63 1.30 2.92
C ALA A 189 4.78 0.29 2.76
N GLU A 190 6.01 0.71 3.05
CA GLU A 190 7.22 -0.10 2.89
C GLU A 190 7.44 -1.04 4.09
N GLU A 191 6.73 -0.88 5.21
CA GLU A 191 6.72 -1.85 6.33
C GLU A 191 6.33 -3.27 5.90
N MET A 192 5.72 -3.44 4.73
CA MET A 192 5.26 -4.73 4.21
C MET A 192 6.32 -5.51 3.41
N ASP A 193 7.43 -4.88 2.99
CA ASP A 193 8.40 -5.44 2.03
C ASP A 193 9.60 -6.15 2.66
#